data_AF-A0A9J6C248-F1
#
_entry.id   AF-A0A9J6C248-F1
#
_cell.length_a   1.000
_cell.length_b   1.000
_cell.length_c   1.000
_cell.angle_alpha   90.00
_cell.angle_beta   90.00
_cell.angle_gamma   90.00
#
_symmetry.space_group_name_H-M   'P 1'
#
loop_
_entity.id
_entity.type
_entity.pdbx_description
1 polymer ?
#
loop_
_entity_poly.entity_id
_entity_poly.type
_entity_poly.pdbx_seq_one_letter_code
_entity_poly.pdbx_strand_id
1 'polypeptide(L)'
;MSCPINTEDIAKLKMFVQFVSAQPTLLNLPQLKFFKDFVEQLGGKVPEGGNFENASAEAKAESKFEEPPKQPEPEIESDPESDIELELLDTVIEGDTDPSQEMGEENKEPTEEETDQAGDFRGKGAAAYSNGDYEDAINFYTQAILLNPTHALYFAKRAQSFLKLKKPNAAIRDCDHAIKLNPDNASAYKFRGRAHRLLGNWEEAAKDLRQACKLDYDDEADEWLKEVTPNAKKIEQHKIKQERKKAEKEIKERRERVRKAQEANKRAAEEQEKRKQMGGDADDDQDFLGGMGPDLMDAFKDPEIAAALQDVMTNPANMMKYQNNPKVMNLLTKFAGAAKSMGGGMGFPGMGGMPFSFPGAGASAQSEPTPPKTDSKPKEYDDGLD
;
A
#
# COMPACT_ATOMS: atom_id res chain seq x y z
N MET A 1 5.03 8.03 16.69
CA MET A 1 5.84 7.09 15.90
C MET A 1 4.91 6.02 15.36
N SER A 2 4.81 5.86 14.04
CA SER A 2 4.02 4.78 13.44
C SER A 2 4.70 3.44 13.74
N CYS A 3 3.92 2.43 14.14
CA CYS A 3 4.43 1.08 14.36
C CYS A 3 4.92 0.53 13.00
N PRO A 4 6.17 0.05 12.90
CA PRO A 4 6.73 -0.47 11.63
C PRO A 4 6.18 -1.85 11.24
N ILE A 5 5.15 -2.34 11.93
CA ILE A 5 4.56 -3.67 11.74
C ILE A 5 3.24 -3.52 10.98
N ASN A 6 3.04 -4.36 9.96
CA ASN A 6 1.81 -4.41 9.17
C ASN A 6 0.59 -4.66 10.06
N THR A 7 -0.55 -4.03 9.75
CA THR A 7 -1.80 -4.13 10.52
C THR A 7 -2.33 -5.55 10.59
N GLU A 8 -2.13 -6.36 9.55
CA GLU A 8 -2.50 -7.78 9.53
C GLU A 8 -1.64 -8.62 10.49
N ASP A 9 -0.34 -8.35 10.58
CA ASP A 9 0.56 -9.05 11.49
C ASP A 9 0.30 -8.68 12.94
N ILE A 10 -0.11 -7.42 13.20
CA ILE A 10 -0.59 -6.99 14.51
C ILE A 10 -1.87 -7.75 14.90
N ALA A 11 -2.79 -8.02 13.96
CA ALA A 11 -3.99 -8.78 14.23
C ALA A 11 -3.67 -10.24 14.58
N LYS A 12 -2.77 -10.89 13.82
CA LYS A 12 -2.28 -12.24 14.13
C LYS A 12 -1.59 -12.31 15.49
N LEU A 13 -0.77 -11.30 15.82
CA LEU A 13 -0.10 -11.21 17.11
C LEU A 13 -1.10 -11.08 18.27
N LYS A 14 -2.15 -10.26 18.12
CA LYS A 14 -3.21 -10.12 19.13
C LYS A 14 -3.94 -11.43 19.37
N MET A 15 -4.28 -12.16 18.30
CA MET A 15 -4.92 -13.48 18.41
C MET A 15 -4.02 -14.49 19.12
N PHE A 16 -2.73 -14.50 18.79
CA PHE A 16 -1.75 -15.37 19.44
C PHE A 16 -1.62 -15.07 20.94
N VAL A 17 -1.54 -13.78 21.31
CA VAL A 17 -1.47 -13.37 22.72
C VAL A 17 -2.74 -13.77 23.48
N GLN A 18 -3.93 -13.62 22.87
CA GLN A 18 -5.17 -14.10 23.47
C GLN A 18 -5.14 -15.62 23.68
N PHE A 19 -4.66 -16.38 22.70
CA PHE A 19 -4.57 -17.84 22.77
C PHE A 19 -3.61 -18.31 23.88
N VAL A 20 -2.44 -17.70 23.98
CA VAL A 20 -1.45 -18.00 25.04
C VAL A 20 -1.96 -17.55 26.42
N SER A 21 -2.72 -16.45 26.49
CA SER A 21 -3.32 -16.00 27.76
C SER A 21 -4.40 -16.97 28.28
N ALA A 22 -5.09 -17.67 27.37
CA ALA A 22 -6.06 -18.70 27.72
C ALA A 22 -5.38 -20.03 28.11
N GLN A 23 -4.25 -20.37 27.48
CA GLN A 23 -3.50 -21.60 27.76
C GLN A 23 -1.98 -21.35 27.82
N PRO A 24 -1.44 -20.94 28.97
CA PRO A 24 -0.02 -20.59 29.13
C PRO A 24 0.96 -21.75 28.93
N THR A 25 0.47 -23.00 29.01
CA THR A 25 1.27 -24.23 28.89
C THR A 25 1.75 -24.50 27.46
N LEU A 26 1.13 -23.87 26.46
CA LEU A 26 1.52 -23.96 25.04
C LEU A 26 2.90 -23.36 24.76
N LEU A 27 3.37 -22.44 25.62
CA LEU A 27 4.72 -21.87 25.51
C LEU A 27 5.83 -22.91 25.74
N ASN A 28 5.49 -24.10 26.23
CA ASN A 28 6.44 -25.21 26.38
C ASN A 28 6.62 -26.04 25.09
N LEU A 29 5.95 -25.69 23.98
CA LEU A 29 6.15 -26.36 22.69
C LEU A 29 7.54 -26.07 22.11
N PRO A 30 8.22 -27.06 21.48
CA PRO A 30 9.58 -26.89 20.94
C PRO A 30 9.72 -25.72 19.95
N GLN A 31 8.69 -25.50 19.14
CA GLN A 31 8.63 -24.43 18.14
C GLN A 31 8.49 -23.01 18.74
N LEU A 32 8.06 -22.89 20.00
CA LEU A 32 7.88 -21.62 20.71
C LEU A 32 8.98 -21.35 21.73
N LYS A 33 10.08 -22.12 21.70
CA LYS A 33 11.21 -21.98 22.62
C LYS A 33 11.81 -20.57 22.61
N PHE A 34 11.99 -19.96 21.43
CA PHE A 34 12.50 -18.60 21.31
C PHE A 34 11.61 -17.56 22.04
N PHE A 35 10.29 -17.79 22.07
CA PHE A 35 9.33 -16.91 22.71
C PHE A 35 9.31 -17.15 24.23
N LYS A 36 9.45 -18.40 24.67
CA LYS A 36 9.66 -18.73 26.08
C LYS A 36 10.91 -18.03 26.65
N ASP A 37 12.04 -18.14 25.95
CA ASP A 37 13.30 -17.49 26.34
C ASP A 37 13.14 -15.96 26.42
N PHE A 38 12.39 -15.37 25.49
CA PHE A 38 12.06 -13.93 25.50
C PHE A 38 11.20 -13.52 26.70
N VAL A 39 10.18 -14.31 27.05
CA VAL A 39 9.34 -14.04 28.23
C VAL A 39 10.14 -14.15 29.53
N GLU A 40 11.03 -15.13 29.63
CA GLU A 40 11.91 -15.32 30.79
C GLU A 40 12.93 -14.18 30.91
N GLN A 41 13.48 -13.68 29.80
CA GLN A 41 14.36 -12.50 29.77
C GLN A 41 13.67 -11.22 30.29
N LEU A 42 12.37 -11.08 30.04
CA LEU A 42 11.56 -9.97 30.55
C LEU A 42 11.07 -10.18 32.00
N GLY A 43 11.49 -11.26 32.66
CA GLY A 43 11.16 -11.58 34.05
C GLY A 43 9.81 -12.28 34.24
N GLY A 44 9.18 -12.76 33.17
CA GLY A 44 7.96 -13.56 33.23
C GLY A 44 8.25 -15.01 33.65
N LYS A 45 7.34 -15.61 34.44
CA LYS A 45 7.40 -17.03 34.79
C LYS A 45 6.36 -17.81 33.98
N VAL A 46 6.83 -18.75 33.16
CA VAL A 46 5.96 -19.64 32.39
C VAL A 46 5.63 -20.87 33.25
N PRO A 47 4.35 -21.28 33.37
CA PRO A 47 3.98 -22.51 34.07
C PRO A 47 4.57 -23.75 33.40
N GLU A 48 5.26 -24.60 34.16
CA GLU A 48 5.76 -25.89 33.70
C GLU A 48 4.65 -26.94 33.79
N GLY A 49 4.33 -27.57 32.66
CA GLY A 49 3.32 -28.64 32.61
C GLY A 49 2.59 -28.69 31.28
N GLY A 50 3.01 -29.62 30.43
CA GLY A 50 2.39 -29.91 29.14
C GLY A 50 3.27 -30.89 28.39
N ASN A 51 3.08 -32.19 28.64
CA ASN A 51 3.72 -33.23 27.84
C ASN A 51 3.06 -33.23 26.46
N PHE A 52 3.62 -32.44 25.55
CA PHE A 52 3.29 -32.49 24.12
C PHE A 52 4.36 -33.30 23.38
N GLU A 53 4.68 -34.48 23.91
CA GLU A 53 5.37 -35.51 23.14
C GLU A 53 4.30 -36.35 22.45
N ASN A 54 4.20 -36.21 21.12
CA ASN A 54 3.25 -36.87 20.21
C ASN A 54 1.82 -36.29 20.17
N ALA A 55 1.61 -35.30 19.31
CA ALA A 55 0.27 -34.93 18.83
C ALA A 55 0.27 -34.72 17.30
N SER A 56 0.82 -35.67 16.53
CA SER A 56 0.67 -35.73 15.06
C SER A 56 -0.26 -36.85 14.59
N ALA A 57 -0.91 -37.59 15.49
CA ALA A 57 -1.87 -38.63 15.14
C ALA A 57 -3.08 -38.57 16.07
N GLU A 58 -4.27 -38.60 15.47
CA GLU A 58 -5.59 -38.80 16.11
C GLU A 58 -6.24 -37.60 16.82
N ALA A 59 -7.03 -36.83 16.06
CA ALA A 59 -8.23 -36.16 16.57
C ALA A 59 -9.23 -35.80 15.44
N LYS A 60 -9.77 -36.84 14.78
CA LYS A 60 -11.15 -36.78 14.27
C LYS A 60 -12.05 -37.24 15.41
N ALA A 61 -12.61 -36.30 16.19
CA ALA A 61 -13.77 -36.56 17.02
C ALA A 61 -14.40 -35.23 17.46
N GLU A 62 -15.70 -35.15 17.27
CA GLU A 62 -16.59 -34.02 17.51
C GLU A 62 -16.48 -33.47 18.94
N SER A 63 -16.42 -32.15 19.08
CA SER A 63 -16.85 -31.48 20.31
C SER A 63 -17.76 -30.30 19.97
N LYS A 64 -18.99 -30.44 20.44
CA LYS A 64 -20.12 -29.54 20.26
C LYS A 64 -19.96 -28.40 21.27
N PHE A 65 -19.69 -27.19 20.79
CA PHE A 65 -19.69 -25.98 21.61
C PHE A 65 -20.87 -25.11 21.15
N GLU A 66 -21.83 -24.85 22.05
CA GLU A 66 -22.94 -23.94 21.80
C GLU A 66 -22.41 -22.51 21.67
N GLU A 67 -22.70 -21.90 20.52
CA GLU A 67 -22.29 -20.55 20.13
C GLU A 67 -23.26 -19.51 20.74
N PRO A 68 -22.79 -18.44 21.40
CA PRO A 68 -23.65 -17.34 21.83
C PRO A 68 -24.20 -16.58 20.61
N PRO A 69 -25.33 -15.87 20.73
CA PRO A 69 -26.11 -15.41 19.57
C PRO A 69 -25.31 -14.42 18.71
N LYS A 70 -25.08 -14.82 17.46
CA LYS A 70 -24.52 -14.00 16.38
C LYS A 70 -25.32 -12.70 16.21
N GLN A 71 -24.66 -11.57 16.43
CA GLN A 71 -25.06 -10.34 15.75
C GLN A 71 -24.86 -10.56 14.24
N PRO A 72 -25.74 -10.06 13.36
CA PRO A 72 -25.58 -10.24 11.93
C PRO A 72 -24.35 -9.47 11.45
N GLU A 73 -23.21 -10.16 11.41
CA GLU A 73 -22.08 -9.77 10.59
C GLU A 73 -22.55 -9.80 9.13
N PRO A 74 -22.16 -8.81 8.31
CA PRO A 74 -22.48 -8.85 6.89
C PRO A 74 -21.89 -10.13 6.31
N GLU A 75 -22.75 -10.95 5.70
CA GLU A 75 -22.36 -12.16 4.98
C GLU A 75 -21.20 -11.81 4.03
N ILE A 76 -20.00 -12.22 4.43
CA ILE A 76 -18.91 -12.38 3.49
C ILE A 76 -19.34 -13.63 2.72
N GLU A 77 -20.00 -13.45 1.58
CA GLU A 77 -20.11 -14.47 0.54
C GLU A 77 -18.67 -14.95 0.25
N SER A 78 -18.26 -16.02 0.93
CA SER A 78 -17.07 -16.78 0.58
C SER A 78 -17.40 -17.46 -0.74
N ASP A 79 -17.06 -16.77 -1.83
CA ASP A 79 -17.20 -17.29 -3.17
C ASP A 79 -16.28 -18.52 -3.31
N PRO A 80 -16.81 -19.74 -3.51
CA PRO A 80 -16.00 -20.96 -3.61
C PRO A 80 -15.25 -21.08 -4.95
N GLU A 81 -15.12 -20.00 -5.73
CA GLU A 81 -14.59 -20.01 -7.10
C GLU A 81 -13.06 -19.81 -7.23
N SER A 82 -12.27 -19.80 -6.14
CA SER A 82 -10.90 -19.26 -6.18
C SER A 82 -9.79 -20.18 -6.71
N ASP A 83 -10.07 -21.44 -7.02
CA ASP A 83 -9.03 -22.37 -7.45
C ASP A 83 -8.82 -22.25 -8.95
N ILE A 84 -7.88 -21.38 -9.35
CA ILE A 84 -7.41 -21.31 -10.73
C ILE A 84 -6.73 -22.64 -11.06
N GLU A 85 -7.31 -23.41 -11.98
CA GLU A 85 -6.67 -24.60 -12.54
C GLU A 85 -5.53 -24.20 -13.50
N LEU A 86 -4.34 -24.01 -12.93
CA LEU A 86 -3.12 -23.86 -13.70
C LEU A 86 -2.71 -25.20 -14.27
N GLU A 87 -2.21 -25.21 -15.51
CA GLU A 87 -1.57 -26.39 -16.06
C GLU A 87 -0.28 -26.62 -15.27
N LEU A 88 -0.29 -27.66 -14.44
CA LEU A 88 0.87 -28.04 -13.65
C LEU A 88 1.94 -28.57 -14.60
N LEU A 89 2.93 -27.73 -14.87
CA LEU A 89 4.15 -28.16 -15.56
C LEU A 89 5.04 -28.84 -14.52
N ASP A 90 5.37 -30.12 -14.73
CA ASP A 90 6.28 -30.95 -13.90
C ASP A 90 7.70 -30.36 -13.71
N THR A 91 7.96 -29.21 -14.32
CA THR A 91 9.24 -28.51 -14.31
C THR A 91 9.30 -27.31 -13.37
N VAL A 92 8.22 -27.02 -12.63
CA VAL A 92 8.26 -26.00 -11.57
C VAL A 92 9.11 -26.52 -10.42
N ILE A 93 10.04 -25.70 -9.95
CA ILE A 93 10.98 -26.00 -8.88
C ILE A 93 10.86 -24.94 -7.79
N GLU A 94 11.22 -25.33 -6.56
CA GLU A 94 11.41 -24.38 -5.48
C GLU A 94 12.62 -23.47 -5.78
N GLY A 95 12.55 -22.23 -5.33
CA GLY A 95 13.64 -21.28 -5.50
C GLY A 95 14.85 -21.63 -4.65
N ASP A 96 16.05 -21.34 -5.16
CA ASP A 96 17.28 -21.50 -4.39
C ASP A 96 17.32 -20.58 -3.17
N THR A 97 17.81 -21.13 -2.06
CA THR A 97 17.99 -20.44 -0.77
C THR A 97 19.46 -20.11 -0.48
N ASP A 98 20.31 -20.18 -1.51
CA ASP A 98 21.73 -19.86 -1.41
C ASP A 98 21.93 -18.37 -1.04
N PRO A 99 23.03 -18.04 -0.35
CA PRO A 99 23.39 -16.65 -0.08
C PRO A 99 23.57 -15.88 -1.40
N SER A 100 23.32 -14.57 -1.36
CA SER A 100 23.50 -13.69 -2.51
C SER A 100 24.92 -13.81 -3.07
N GLN A 101 25.01 -14.03 -4.38
CA GLN A 101 26.28 -14.11 -5.09
C GLN A 101 27.00 -12.75 -5.18
N GLU A 102 28.30 -12.78 -5.42
CA GLU A 102 29.10 -11.57 -5.59
C GLU A 102 28.70 -10.79 -6.86
N MET A 103 28.44 -9.49 -6.73
CA MET A 103 27.96 -8.63 -7.83
C MET A 103 28.99 -7.62 -8.33
N GLY A 104 30.20 -7.61 -7.76
CA GLY A 104 31.20 -6.58 -8.02
C GLY A 104 30.83 -5.21 -7.45
N GLU A 105 31.71 -4.24 -7.64
CA GLU A 105 31.53 -2.86 -7.17
C GLU A 105 30.84 -2.02 -8.25
N GLU A 106 29.57 -1.65 -8.06
CA GLU A 106 28.74 -0.99 -9.08
C GLU A 106 29.36 0.27 -9.71
N ASN A 107 30.15 1.03 -8.93
CA ASN A 107 30.77 2.28 -9.39
C ASN A 107 32.24 2.14 -9.81
N LYS A 108 32.75 0.91 -9.95
CA LYS A 108 34.13 0.70 -10.39
C LYS A 108 34.25 1.07 -11.86
N GLU A 109 35.20 1.94 -12.17
CA GLU A 109 35.67 2.19 -13.54
C GLU A 109 36.82 1.22 -13.84
N PRO A 110 36.59 0.16 -14.62
CA PRO A 110 37.62 -0.82 -14.93
C PRO A 110 38.68 -0.21 -15.86
N THR A 111 39.94 -0.53 -15.62
CA THR A 111 41.02 -0.16 -16.54
C THR A 111 40.91 -0.95 -17.87
N GLU A 112 41.63 -0.52 -18.90
CA GLU A 112 41.71 -1.26 -20.17
C GLU A 112 42.25 -2.68 -19.94
N GLU A 113 43.29 -2.83 -19.11
CA GLU A 113 43.85 -4.14 -18.75
C GLU A 113 42.83 -5.03 -18.01
N GLU A 114 42.05 -4.46 -17.07
CA GLU A 114 41.01 -5.21 -16.36
C GLU A 114 39.86 -5.61 -17.30
N THR A 115 39.54 -4.77 -18.28
CA THR A 115 38.51 -5.05 -19.28
C THR A 115 38.93 -6.20 -20.19
N ASP A 116 40.18 -6.21 -20.64
CA ASP A 116 40.75 -7.30 -21.42
C ASP A 116 40.78 -8.61 -20.63
N GLN A 117 41.25 -8.57 -19.38
CA GLN A 117 41.23 -9.72 -18.47
C GLN A 117 39.80 -10.23 -18.23
N ALA A 118 38.83 -9.33 -18.06
CA ALA A 118 37.42 -9.72 -17.94
C ALA A 118 36.93 -10.41 -19.23
N GLY A 119 37.36 -9.95 -20.40
CA GLY A 119 37.11 -10.57 -21.69
C GLY A 119 37.67 -12.00 -21.79
N ASP A 120 38.88 -12.24 -21.28
CA ASP A 120 39.50 -13.56 -21.20
C ASP A 120 38.71 -14.50 -20.28
N PHE A 121 38.30 -14.02 -19.10
CA PHE A 121 37.46 -14.79 -18.19
C PHE A 121 36.09 -15.09 -18.78
N ARG A 122 35.48 -14.16 -19.52
CA ARG A 122 34.26 -14.43 -20.29
C ARG A 122 34.47 -15.55 -21.31
N GLY A 123 35.61 -15.57 -22.00
CA GLY A 123 35.98 -16.63 -22.93
C GLY A 123 36.10 -17.99 -22.25
N LYS A 124 36.79 -18.05 -21.11
CA LYS A 124 36.90 -19.27 -20.28
C LYS A 124 35.55 -19.74 -19.76
N GLY A 125 34.72 -18.82 -19.28
CA GLY A 125 33.36 -19.13 -18.82
C GLY A 125 32.48 -19.70 -19.93
N ALA A 126 32.58 -19.18 -21.15
CA ALA A 126 31.85 -19.69 -22.31
C ALA A 126 32.32 -21.11 -22.72
N ALA A 127 33.62 -21.38 -22.64
CA ALA A 127 34.18 -22.70 -22.89
C ALA A 127 33.72 -23.71 -21.83
N ALA A 128 33.81 -23.36 -20.54
CA ALA A 128 33.33 -24.20 -19.44
C ALA A 128 31.83 -24.50 -19.57
N TYR A 129 31.01 -23.49 -19.89
CA TYR A 129 29.58 -23.67 -20.12
C TYR A 129 29.29 -24.65 -21.28
N SER A 130 30.06 -24.55 -22.36
CA SER A 130 29.92 -25.42 -23.54
C SER A 130 30.32 -26.86 -23.24
N ASN A 131 31.25 -27.08 -22.31
CA ASN A 131 31.66 -28.39 -21.82
C ASN A 131 30.67 -29.00 -20.80
N GLY A 132 29.73 -28.19 -20.30
CA GLY A 132 28.78 -28.61 -19.24
C GLY A 132 29.26 -28.34 -17.82
N ASP A 133 30.44 -27.71 -17.66
CA ASP A 133 31.04 -27.38 -16.36
C ASP A 133 30.46 -26.04 -15.85
N TYR A 134 29.19 -26.06 -15.44
CA TYR A 134 28.44 -24.84 -15.13
C TYR A 134 28.93 -24.11 -13.86
N GLU A 135 29.46 -24.83 -12.87
CA GLU A 135 30.05 -24.22 -11.67
C GLU A 135 31.32 -23.44 -12.02
N ASP A 136 32.19 -24.01 -12.85
CA ASP A 136 33.39 -23.32 -13.35
C ASP A 136 33.02 -22.13 -14.23
N ALA A 137 31.98 -22.25 -15.06
CA ALA A 137 31.45 -21.13 -15.82
C ALA A 137 31.02 -19.97 -14.91
N ILE A 138 30.30 -20.27 -13.81
CA ILE A 138 29.92 -19.27 -12.81
C ILE A 138 31.14 -18.63 -12.17
N ASN A 139 32.17 -19.41 -11.81
CA ASN A 139 33.40 -18.90 -11.21
C ASN A 139 34.14 -17.95 -12.16
N PHE A 140 34.27 -18.33 -13.44
CA PHE A 140 34.91 -17.46 -14.44
C PHE A 140 34.09 -16.19 -14.72
N TYR A 141 32.76 -16.28 -14.84
CA TYR A 141 31.94 -15.08 -15.00
C TYR A 141 31.97 -14.19 -13.76
N THR A 142 32.08 -14.76 -12.56
CA THR A 142 32.24 -13.98 -11.32
C THR A 142 33.56 -13.22 -11.34
N GLN A 143 34.67 -13.84 -11.76
CA GLN A 143 35.94 -13.13 -11.94
C GLN A 143 35.84 -12.01 -12.99
N ALA A 144 35.13 -12.24 -14.10
CA ALA A 144 34.88 -11.19 -15.10
C ALA A 144 34.07 -10.01 -14.51
N ILE A 145 33.06 -10.28 -13.68
CA ILE A 145 32.24 -9.27 -13.00
C ILE A 145 33.05 -8.46 -11.99
N LEU A 146 33.90 -9.11 -11.18
CA LEU A 146 34.75 -8.42 -10.21
C LEU A 146 35.75 -7.47 -10.88
N LEU A 147 36.22 -7.83 -12.08
CA LEU A 147 37.11 -6.99 -12.88
C LEU A 147 36.34 -5.84 -13.53
N ASN A 148 35.23 -6.14 -14.21
CA ASN A 148 34.40 -5.17 -14.91
C ASN A 148 32.90 -5.39 -14.59
N PRO A 149 32.39 -4.73 -13.52
CA PRO A 149 31.02 -4.91 -13.05
C PRO A 149 29.98 -4.09 -13.84
N THR A 150 30.40 -3.24 -14.79
CA THR A 150 29.47 -2.41 -15.57
C THR A 150 29.04 -3.09 -16.87
N HIS A 151 29.59 -4.26 -17.18
CA HIS A 151 29.31 -4.96 -18.42
C HIS A 151 28.16 -5.99 -18.28
N ALA A 152 26.95 -5.59 -18.70
CA ALA A 152 25.70 -6.35 -18.55
C ALA A 152 25.75 -7.82 -19.05
N LEU A 153 26.53 -8.11 -20.09
CA LEU A 153 26.62 -9.46 -20.66
C LEU A 153 27.17 -10.49 -19.68
N TYR A 154 28.08 -10.11 -18.77
CA TYR A 154 28.70 -11.07 -17.84
C TYR A 154 27.66 -11.62 -16.86
N PHE A 155 26.81 -10.74 -16.32
CA PHE A 155 25.67 -11.12 -15.50
C PHE A 155 24.68 -12.00 -16.27
N ALA A 156 24.33 -11.65 -17.51
CA ALA A 156 23.41 -12.47 -18.31
C ALA A 156 23.97 -13.88 -18.57
N LYS A 157 25.28 -14.03 -18.82
CA LYS A 157 25.91 -15.34 -19.04
C LYS A 157 26.10 -16.15 -17.75
N ARG A 158 26.34 -15.48 -16.62
CA ARG A 158 26.32 -16.14 -15.31
C ARG A 158 24.91 -16.62 -14.94
N ALA A 159 23.88 -15.81 -15.19
CA ALA A 159 22.48 -16.21 -15.04
C ALA A 159 22.13 -17.43 -15.89
N GLN A 160 22.59 -17.48 -17.15
CA GLN A 160 22.44 -18.66 -18.00
C GLN A 160 23.03 -19.93 -17.36
N SER A 161 24.18 -19.80 -16.71
CA SER A 161 24.85 -20.92 -16.01
C SER A 161 24.08 -21.33 -14.76
N PHE A 162 23.57 -20.36 -13.97
CA PHE A 162 22.69 -20.63 -12.82
C PHE A 162 21.41 -21.38 -13.20
N LEU A 163 20.80 -21.06 -14.35
CA LEU A 163 19.62 -21.78 -14.85
C LEU A 163 19.91 -23.26 -15.13
N LYS A 164 21.11 -23.59 -15.63
CA LYS A 164 21.52 -24.99 -15.86
C LYS A 164 21.71 -25.75 -14.55
N LEU A 165 22.11 -25.05 -13.48
CA LEU A 165 22.18 -25.59 -12.13
C LEU A 165 20.86 -25.51 -11.35
N LYS A 166 19.75 -25.13 -12.00
CA LYS A 166 18.42 -24.96 -11.36
C LYS A 166 18.44 -23.99 -10.17
N LYS A 167 19.18 -22.88 -10.28
CA LYS A 167 19.23 -21.77 -9.31
C LYS A 167 18.52 -20.51 -9.86
N PRO A 168 17.17 -20.51 -9.95
CA PRO A 168 16.43 -19.43 -10.59
C PRO A 168 16.48 -18.09 -9.84
N ASN A 169 16.52 -18.05 -8.52
CA ASN A 169 16.61 -16.80 -7.75
C ASN A 169 17.97 -16.13 -7.96
N ALA A 170 19.07 -16.89 -7.94
CA ALA A 170 20.39 -16.37 -8.30
C ALA A 170 20.40 -15.80 -9.74
N ALA A 171 19.82 -16.53 -10.70
CA ALA A 171 19.70 -16.06 -12.08
C ALA A 171 18.88 -14.76 -12.20
N ILE A 172 17.77 -14.63 -11.46
CA ILE A 172 16.95 -13.40 -11.46
C ILE A 172 17.75 -12.20 -10.97
N ARG A 173 18.51 -12.32 -9.88
CA ARG A 173 19.36 -11.23 -9.36
C ARG A 173 20.38 -10.74 -10.39
N ASP A 174 21.02 -11.66 -11.09
CA ASP A 174 21.96 -11.33 -12.16
C ASP A 174 21.26 -10.66 -13.35
N CYS A 175 20.11 -11.19 -13.78
CA CYS A 175 19.35 -10.60 -14.87
C CYS A 175 18.82 -9.21 -14.54
N ASP A 176 18.33 -8.98 -13.32
CA ASP A 176 17.88 -7.67 -12.86
C ASP A 176 19.03 -6.65 -12.92
N HIS A 177 20.22 -7.04 -12.49
CA HIS A 177 21.40 -6.20 -12.58
C HIS A 177 21.82 -5.94 -14.04
N ALA A 178 21.80 -6.98 -14.89
CA ALA A 178 22.07 -6.85 -16.32
C ALA A 178 21.11 -5.88 -17.01
N ILE A 179 19.82 -5.92 -16.66
CA ILE A 179 18.78 -5.02 -17.20
C ILE A 179 18.95 -3.60 -16.66
N LYS A 180 19.37 -3.44 -15.40
CA LYS A 180 19.70 -2.12 -14.83
C LYS A 180 20.85 -1.46 -15.58
N LEU A 181 21.88 -2.23 -15.92
CA LEU A 181 23.05 -1.76 -16.69
C LEU A 181 22.72 -1.51 -18.16
N ASN A 182 21.98 -2.43 -18.79
CA ASN A 182 21.55 -2.31 -20.18
C ASN A 182 20.10 -2.78 -20.35
N PRO A 183 19.13 -1.84 -20.40
CA PRO A 183 17.71 -2.16 -20.58
C PRO A 183 17.34 -2.82 -21.90
N ASP A 184 18.22 -2.79 -22.92
CA ASP A 184 18.02 -3.38 -24.25
C ASP A 184 18.67 -4.77 -24.38
N ASN A 185 19.20 -5.33 -23.28
CA ASN A 185 19.82 -6.65 -23.29
C ASN A 185 18.77 -7.78 -23.37
N ALA A 186 18.48 -8.24 -24.58
CA ALA A 186 17.51 -9.32 -24.84
C ALA A 186 17.83 -10.62 -24.08
N SER A 187 19.11 -10.98 -23.96
CA SER A 187 19.53 -12.20 -23.23
C SER A 187 19.15 -12.15 -21.75
N ALA A 188 19.24 -10.97 -21.12
CA ALA A 188 18.88 -10.83 -19.71
C ALA A 188 17.38 -11.08 -19.49
N TYR A 189 16.51 -10.55 -20.35
CA TYR A 189 15.07 -10.85 -20.29
C TYR A 189 14.79 -12.33 -20.61
N LYS A 190 15.45 -12.92 -21.61
CA LYS A 190 15.29 -14.34 -21.94
C LYS A 190 15.56 -15.23 -20.72
N PHE A 191 16.69 -15.02 -20.04
CA PHE A 191 17.05 -15.83 -18.88
C PHE A 191 16.21 -15.52 -17.64
N ARG A 192 15.83 -14.26 -17.39
CA ARG A 192 14.90 -13.92 -16.29
C ARG A 192 13.52 -14.54 -16.49
N GLY A 193 13.00 -14.48 -17.71
CA GLY A 193 11.74 -15.11 -18.07
C GLY A 193 11.79 -16.62 -17.89
N ARG A 194 12.91 -17.26 -18.25
CA ARG A 194 13.13 -18.69 -17.98
C ARG A 194 13.22 -19.01 -16.48
N ALA A 195 13.86 -18.16 -15.68
CA ALA A 195 13.93 -18.33 -14.24
C ALA A 195 12.54 -18.23 -13.59
N HIS A 196 11.74 -17.23 -13.97
CA HIS A 196 10.36 -17.09 -13.52
C HIS A 196 9.49 -18.28 -13.93
N ARG A 197 9.68 -18.81 -15.15
CA ARG A 197 9.01 -20.04 -15.61
C ARG A 197 9.35 -21.23 -14.73
N LEU A 198 10.60 -21.38 -14.28
CA LEU A 198 11.01 -22.44 -13.35
C LEU A 198 10.39 -22.26 -11.95
N LEU A 199 10.16 -21.03 -11.51
CA LEU A 199 9.50 -20.74 -10.22
C LEU A 199 7.96 -20.82 -10.27
N GLY A 200 7.37 -20.97 -11.46
CA GLY A 200 5.91 -20.91 -11.63
C GLY A 200 5.34 -19.48 -11.65
N ASN A 201 6.20 -18.47 -11.79
CA ASN A 201 5.81 -17.07 -11.94
C ASN A 201 5.41 -16.79 -13.40
N TRP A 202 4.25 -17.30 -13.82
CA TRP A 202 3.86 -17.37 -15.23
C TRP A 202 3.68 -15.99 -15.89
N GLU A 203 3.13 -15.00 -15.17
CA GLU A 203 2.88 -13.67 -15.70
C GLU A 203 4.19 -12.92 -15.97
N GLU A 204 5.11 -12.94 -15.01
CA GLU A 204 6.44 -12.35 -15.10
C GLU A 204 7.25 -13.03 -16.20
N ALA A 205 7.21 -14.37 -16.25
CA ALA A 205 7.85 -15.13 -17.32
C ALA A 205 7.34 -14.72 -18.70
N ALA A 206 6.02 -14.65 -18.90
CA ALA A 206 5.44 -14.26 -20.17
C ALA A 206 5.79 -12.82 -20.56
N LYS A 207 5.85 -11.90 -19.59
CA LYS A 207 6.26 -10.50 -19.80
C LYS A 207 7.70 -10.41 -20.28
N ASP A 208 8.62 -11.08 -19.59
CA ASP A 208 10.05 -11.05 -19.91
C ASP A 208 10.36 -11.74 -21.23
N LEU A 209 9.78 -12.91 -21.50
CA LEU A 209 10.00 -13.62 -22.76
C LEU A 209 9.44 -12.84 -23.95
N ARG A 210 8.29 -12.18 -23.81
CA ARG A 210 7.79 -11.25 -24.84
C ARG A 210 8.76 -10.09 -25.07
N GLN A 211 9.31 -9.50 -24.01
CA GLN A 211 10.27 -8.42 -24.14
C GLN A 211 11.56 -8.89 -24.79
N ALA A 212 12.05 -10.09 -24.46
CA ALA A 212 13.19 -10.71 -25.11
C ALA A 212 12.97 -10.86 -26.62
N CYS A 213 11.88 -11.55 -27.04
CA CYS A 213 11.56 -11.74 -28.45
C CYS A 213 11.29 -10.42 -29.22
N LYS A 214 10.84 -9.38 -28.52
CA LYS A 214 10.66 -8.04 -29.10
C LYS A 214 11.99 -7.33 -29.37
N LEU A 215 12.97 -7.49 -28.46
CA LEU A 215 14.29 -6.90 -28.59
C LEU A 215 15.15 -7.66 -29.61
N ASP A 216 15.19 -8.99 -29.49
CA ASP A 216 15.89 -9.89 -30.38
C ASP A 216 15.14 -11.23 -30.44
N TYR A 217 14.66 -11.58 -31.63
CA TYR A 217 13.87 -12.79 -31.80
C TYR A 217 14.77 -14.03 -31.68
N ASP A 218 14.38 -14.95 -30.81
CA ASP A 218 15.07 -16.19 -30.54
C ASP A 218 14.03 -17.32 -30.41
N ASP A 219 14.24 -18.42 -31.14
CA ASP A 219 13.27 -19.52 -31.22
C ASP A 219 13.03 -20.19 -29.86
N GLU A 220 14.09 -20.36 -29.05
CA GLU A 220 13.98 -20.97 -27.71
C GLU A 220 13.18 -20.06 -26.75
N ALA A 221 13.35 -18.74 -26.84
CA ALA A 221 12.56 -17.78 -26.08
C ALA A 221 11.08 -17.78 -26.50
N ASP A 222 10.79 -17.88 -27.80
CA ASP A 222 9.41 -17.96 -28.32
C ASP A 222 8.72 -19.27 -27.93
N GLU A 223 9.45 -20.40 -27.95
CA GLU A 223 8.96 -21.67 -27.43
C GLU A 223 8.59 -21.58 -25.95
N TRP A 224 9.48 -21.05 -25.12
CA TRP A 224 9.17 -20.84 -23.70
C TRP A 224 8.01 -19.86 -23.50
N LEU A 225 7.87 -18.84 -24.36
CA LEU A 225 6.75 -17.90 -24.29
C LEU A 225 5.42 -18.63 -24.54
N LYS A 226 5.38 -19.52 -25.54
CA LYS A 226 4.19 -20.34 -25.83
C LYS A 226 3.83 -21.24 -24.65
N GLU A 227 4.82 -21.80 -23.95
CA GLU A 227 4.58 -22.63 -22.75
C GLU A 227 3.94 -21.84 -21.61
N VAL A 228 4.41 -20.62 -21.31
CA VAL A 228 3.94 -19.86 -20.14
C VAL A 228 2.65 -19.07 -20.40
N THR A 229 2.34 -18.78 -21.66
CA THR A 229 1.22 -17.91 -22.04
C THR A 229 -0.15 -18.41 -21.58
N PRO A 230 -0.52 -19.71 -21.67
CA PRO A 230 -1.82 -20.20 -21.21
C PRO A 230 -2.04 -19.95 -19.71
N ASN A 231 -1.06 -20.31 -18.88
CA ASN A 231 -1.13 -20.08 -17.43
C ASN A 231 -1.15 -18.59 -17.09
N ALA A 232 -0.31 -17.78 -17.73
CA ALA A 232 -0.33 -16.33 -17.55
C ALA A 232 -1.71 -15.72 -17.86
N LYS A 233 -2.35 -16.14 -18.97
CA LYS A 233 -3.70 -15.68 -19.34
C LYS A 233 -4.77 -16.10 -18.34
N LYS A 234 -4.71 -17.33 -17.81
CA LYS A 234 -5.67 -17.79 -16.80
C LYS A 234 -5.57 -16.95 -15.52
N ILE A 235 -4.35 -16.63 -15.08
CA ILE A 235 -4.12 -15.78 -13.90
C ILE A 235 -4.64 -14.37 -14.16
N GLU A 236 -4.31 -13.78 -15.30
CA GLU A 236 -4.76 -12.45 -15.69
C GLU A 236 -6.30 -12.36 -15.73
N GLN A 237 -6.96 -13.34 -16.37
CA GLN A 237 -8.42 -13.41 -16.44
C GLN A 237 -9.06 -13.54 -15.05
N HIS A 238 -8.49 -14.36 -14.16
CA HIS A 238 -8.97 -14.48 -12.80
C HIS A 238 -8.82 -13.16 -12.03
N LYS A 239 -7.67 -12.47 -12.15
CA LYS A 239 -7.47 -11.14 -11.53
C LYS A 239 -8.49 -10.13 -12.02
N ILE A 240 -8.71 -10.03 -13.33
CA ILE A 240 -9.72 -9.14 -13.93
C ILE A 240 -11.13 -9.47 -13.41
N LYS A 241 -11.48 -10.76 -13.29
CA LYS A 241 -12.77 -11.19 -12.73
C LYS A 241 -12.93 -10.76 -11.27
N GLN A 242 -11.89 -10.94 -10.46
CA GLN A 242 -11.87 -10.54 -9.05
C GLN A 242 -12.00 -9.01 -8.89
N GLU A 243 -11.26 -8.24 -9.69
CA GLU A 243 -11.34 -6.78 -9.70
C GLU A 243 -12.72 -6.27 -10.12
N ARG A 244 -13.31 -6.87 -11.17
CA ARG A 244 -14.68 -6.55 -11.59
C ARG A 244 -15.67 -6.81 -10.47
N LYS A 245 -15.59 -7.97 -9.80
CA LYS A 245 -16.49 -8.31 -8.68
C LYS A 245 -16.35 -7.33 -7.52
N LYS A 246 -15.11 -6.94 -7.18
CA LYS A 246 -14.83 -5.93 -6.15
C LYS A 246 -15.39 -4.56 -6.52
N ALA A 247 -15.20 -4.12 -7.77
CA ALA A 247 -15.73 -2.85 -8.26
C ALA A 247 -17.27 -2.84 -8.30
N GLU A 248 -17.91 -3.93 -8.74
CA GLU A 248 -19.37 -4.07 -8.72
C GLU A 248 -19.93 -3.99 -7.29
N LYS A 249 -19.27 -4.65 -6.32
CA LYS A 249 -19.63 -4.57 -4.90
C LYS A 249 -19.50 -3.14 -4.37
N GLU A 250 -18.40 -2.45 -4.68
CA GLU A 250 -18.18 -1.06 -4.26
C GLU A 250 -19.21 -0.10 -4.88
N ILE A 251 -19.56 -0.28 -6.15
CA ILE A 251 -20.61 0.49 -6.83
C ILE A 251 -21.98 0.25 -6.17
N LYS A 252 -22.31 -1.00 -5.85
CA LYS A 252 -23.56 -1.36 -5.17
C LYS A 252 -23.63 -0.72 -3.79
N GLU A 253 -22.57 -0.81 -2.99
CA GLU A 253 -22.48 -0.18 -1.67
C GLU A 253 -22.54 1.34 -1.75
N ARG A 254 -21.88 1.96 -2.74
CA ARG A 254 -21.95 3.40 -3.00
C ARG A 254 -23.38 3.82 -3.37
N ARG A 255 -24.05 3.07 -4.25
CA ARG A 255 -25.44 3.33 -4.65
C ARG A 255 -26.39 3.23 -3.46
N GLU A 256 -26.20 2.24 -2.59
CA GLU A 256 -27.02 2.08 -1.38
C GLU A 256 -26.78 3.22 -0.38
N ARG A 257 -25.53 3.64 -0.16
CA ARG A 257 -25.19 4.79 0.69
C ARG A 257 -25.86 6.07 0.18
N VAL A 258 -25.80 6.33 -1.13
CA VAL A 258 -26.47 7.48 -1.74
C VAL A 258 -27.98 7.40 -1.56
N ARG A 259 -28.60 6.24 -1.78
CA ARG A 259 -30.04 6.03 -1.56
C ARG A 259 -30.44 6.31 -0.10
N LYS A 260 -29.71 5.74 0.86
CA LYS A 260 -29.96 5.96 2.30
C LYS A 260 -29.81 7.44 2.69
N ALA A 261 -28.80 8.14 2.16
CA ALA A 261 -28.63 9.57 2.38
C ALA A 261 -29.76 10.41 1.78
N GLN A 262 -30.21 10.08 0.56
CA GLN A 262 -31.36 10.75 -0.07
C GLN A 262 -32.66 10.53 0.72
N GLU A 263 -32.91 9.30 1.18
CA GLU A 263 -34.07 8.98 2.03
C GLU A 263 -34.03 9.70 3.38
N ALA A 264 -32.86 9.76 4.03
CA ALA A 264 -32.67 10.48 5.29
C ALA A 264 -32.88 11.99 5.12
N ASN A 265 -32.33 12.59 4.06
CA ASN A 265 -32.53 14.00 3.74
C ASN A 265 -34.01 14.31 3.45
N LYS A 266 -34.71 13.43 2.71
CA LYS A 266 -36.14 13.59 2.44
C LYS A 266 -36.97 13.53 3.72
N ARG A 267 -36.70 12.55 4.60
CA ARG A 267 -37.38 12.45 5.91
C ARG A 267 -37.13 13.67 6.79
N ALA A 268 -35.89 14.16 6.84
CA ALA A 268 -35.55 15.36 7.61
C ALA A 268 -36.27 16.60 7.05
N ALA A 269 -36.40 16.73 5.74
CA ALA A 269 -37.16 17.82 5.10
C ALA A 269 -38.66 17.73 5.42
N GLU A 270 -39.28 16.55 5.31
CA GLU A 270 -40.69 16.34 5.66
C GLU A 270 -40.95 16.61 7.15
N GLU A 271 -40.04 16.24 8.05
CA GLU A 271 -40.14 16.52 9.48
C GLU A 271 -40.03 18.03 9.77
N GLN A 272 -39.12 18.73 9.10
CA GLN A 272 -39.04 20.20 9.17
C GLN A 272 -40.32 20.87 8.64
N GLU A 273 -40.91 20.38 7.56
CA GLU A 273 -42.18 20.89 7.05
C GLU A 273 -43.35 20.60 7.99
N LYS A 274 -43.45 19.40 8.55
CA LYS A 274 -44.46 19.07 9.57
C LYS A 274 -44.32 19.94 10.81
N ARG A 275 -43.09 20.21 11.25
CA ARG A 275 -42.80 21.11 12.38
C ARG A 275 -43.19 22.57 12.07
N LYS A 276 -43.21 22.96 10.79
CA LYS A 276 -43.75 24.26 10.34
C LYS A 276 -45.27 24.28 10.21
N GLN A 277 -45.92 23.15 9.87
CA GLN A 277 -47.37 23.06 9.65
C GLN A 277 -48.19 22.75 10.91
N MET A 278 -47.68 21.93 11.83
CA MET A 278 -48.28 21.70 13.15
C MET A 278 -47.99 22.90 14.05
N GLY A 279 -48.51 24.07 13.66
CA GLY A 279 -48.30 25.37 14.31
C GLY A 279 -48.09 25.22 15.81
N GLY A 280 -46.81 25.22 16.21
CA GLY A 280 -46.46 25.59 17.55
C GLY A 280 -46.57 27.09 17.56
N ASP A 281 -47.54 27.59 18.31
CA ASP A 281 -47.62 28.97 18.74
C ASP A 281 -46.20 29.52 18.93
N ALA A 282 -45.88 30.47 18.06
CA ALA A 282 -44.79 31.38 18.28
C ALA A 282 -45.20 32.26 19.45
N ASP A 283 -45.02 31.80 20.68
CA ASP A 283 -45.04 32.61 21.91
C ASP A 283 -44.62 31.76 23.13
N ASP A 284 -43.41 31.16 23.12
CA ASP A 284 -42.62 31.01 24.38
C ASP A 284 -41.14 30.66 24.13
N ASP A 285 -40.53 31.23 23.08
CA ASP A 285 -39.07 31.21 22.90
C ASP A 285 -38.55 32.64 22.66
N GLN A 286 -39.17 33.61 23.31
CA GLN A 286 -38.64 34.97 23.43
C GLN A 286 -37.43 35.04 24.39
N ASP A 287 -36.83 33.89 24.76
CA ASP A 287 -35.64 33.83 25.62
C ASP A 287 -34.47 32.97 25.09
N PHE A 288 -34.57 32.35 23.90
CA PHE A 288 -33.42 31.63 23.31
C PHE A 288 -32.75 32.40 22.14
N LEU A 289 -33.48 33.31 21.49
CA LEU A 289 -32.97 34.20 20.43
C LEU A 289 -33.06 35.69 20.81
N GLY A 290 -33.41 36.02 22.06
CA GLY A 290 -33.50 37.39 22.57
C GLY A 290 -32.17 38.04 22.98
N GLY A 291 -31.06 37.29 22.95
CA GLY A 291 -29.74 37.78 23.38
C GLY A 291 -28.94 38.53 22.31
N MET A 292 -29.32 38.44 21.03
CA MET A 292 -28.70 39.23 19.98
C MET A 292 -29.51 40.50 19.78
N GLY A 293 -29.11 41.55 20.49
CA GLY A 293 -29.79 42.84 20.44
C GLY A 293 -30.00 43.33 18.99
N PRO A 294 -31.06 44.13 18.75
CA PRO A 294 -31.47 44.59 17.41
C PRO A 294 -30.35 45.18 16.55
N ASP A 295 -29.30 45.72 17.19
CA ASP A 295 -28.07 46.23 16.56
C ASP A 295 -27.31 45.19 15.72
N LEU A 296 -27.35 43.89 16.07
CA LEU A 296 -26.57 42.86 15.36
C LEU A 296 -27.24 42.45 14.03
N MET A 297 -28.58 42.41 14.00
CA MET A 297 -29.35 42.09 12.80
C MET A 297 -29.30 43.24 11.78
N ASP A 298 -29.29 44.50 12.24
CA ASP A 298 -29.13 45.64 11.34
C ASP A 298 -27.71 45.74 10.78
N ALA A 299 -26.69 45.25 11.50
CA ALA A 299 -25.32 45.19 10.99
C ALA A 299 -25.13 44.17 9.85
N PHE A 300 -25.94 43.10 9.80
CA PHE A 300 -25.93 42.12 8.70
C PHE A 300 -26.55 42.64 7.38
N LYS A 301 -27.29 43.74 7.43
CA LYS A 301 -27.82 44.40 6.23
C LYS A 301 -26.76 45.25 5.52
N ASP A 302 -25.66 45.57 6.21
CA ASP A 302 -24.51 46.24 5.60
C ASP A 302 -23.65 45.19 4.85
N PRO A 303 -23.57 45.24 3.51
CA PRO A 303 -22.88 44.24 2.70
C PRO A 303 -21.40 44.09 3.07
N GLU A 304 -20.77 45.18 3.52
CA GLU A 304 -19.35 45.19 3.89
C GLU A 304 -19.10 44.42 5.19
N ILE A 305 -20.04 44.52 6.13
CA ILE A 305 -19.98 43.86 7.43
C ILE A 305 -20.30 42.38 7.31
N ALA A 306 -21.29 42.02 6.50
CA ALA A 306 -21.64 40.63 6.22
C ALA A 306 -20.48 39.86 5.55
N ALA A 307 -19.83 40.49 4.56
CA ALA A 307 -18.68 39.90 3.89
C ALA A 307 -17.48 39.73 4.83
N ALA A 308 -17.17 40.73 5.65
CA ALA A 308 -16.07 40.65 6.61
C ALA A 308 -16.31 39.57 7.70
N LEU A 309 -17.55 39.44 8.18
CA LEU A 309 -17.90 38.41 9.17
C LEU A 309 -17.84 37.00 8.56
N GLN A 310 -18.25 36.83 7.30
CA GLN A 310 -18.13 35.56 6.58
C GLN A 310 -16.65 35.18 6.35
N ASP A 311 -15.79 36.14 5.98
CA ASP A 311 -14.34 35.89 5.80
C ASP A 311 -13.66 35.48 7.11
N VAL A 312 -14.03 36.11 8.23
CA VAL A 312 -13.50 35.74 9.56
C VAL A 312 -14.08 34.42 10.07
N MET A 313 -15.34 34.09 9.77
CA MET A 313 -15.94 32.81 10.16
C MET A 313 -15.38 31.62 9.37
N THR A 314 -15.06 31.84 8.09
CA THR A 314 -14.42 30.83 7.25
C THR A 314 -12.92 30.69 7.56
N ASN A 315 -12.27 31.77 7.99
CA ASN A 315 -10.88 31.74 8.44
C ASN A 315 -10.61 32.72 9.60
N PRO A 316 -10.51 32.25 10.86
CA PRO A 316 -10.34 33.10 12.04
C PRO A 316 -9.09 33.99 12.02
N ALA A 317 -8.06 33.63 11.27
CA ALA A 317 -6.84 34.43 11.13
C ALA A 317 -7.06 35.73 10.34
N ASN A 318 -8.11 35.80 9.51
CA ASN A 318 -8.43 36.98 8.71
C ASN A 318 -8.97 38.15 9.54
N MET A 319 -9.25 37.95 10.83
CA MET A 319 -9.68 39.00 11.76
C MET A 319 -8.72 40.20 11.78
N MET A 320 -7.41 39.96 11.67
CA MET A 320 -6.40 41.04 11.69
C MET A 320 -6.53 42.00 10.49
N LYS A 321 -7.10 41.55 9.36
CA LYS A 321 -7.30 42.39 8.17
C LYS A 321 -8.30 43.54 8.43
N TYR A 322 -9.22 43.32 9.36
CA TYR A 322 -10.28 44.26 9.70
C TYR A 322 -10.02 45.04 10.98
N GLN A 323 -8.83 44.89 11.58
CA GLN A 323 -8.44 45.55 12.84
C GLN A 323 -8.57 47.08 12.77
N ASN A 324 -8.35 47.66 11.59
CA ASN A 324 -8.45 49.10 11.35
C ASN A 324 -9.86 49.56 10.96
N ASN A 325 -10.84 48.66 10.82
CA ASN A 325 -12.23 48.99 10.59
C ASN A 325 -13.03 48.93 11.91
N PRO A 326 -13.29 50.08 12.56
CA PRO A 326 -13.89 50.11 13.89
C PRO A 326 -15.33 49.57 13.91
N LYS A 327 -16.05 49.59 12.77
CA LYS A 327 -17.41 49.01 12.69
C LYS A 327 -17.38 47.49 12.75
N VAL A 328 -16.46 46.86 11.99
CA VAL A 328 -16.31 45.39 11.93
C VAL A 328 -15.75 44.85 13.24
N MET A 329 -14.75 45.52 13.84
CA MET A 329 -14.17 45.10 15.12
C MET A 329 -15.14 45.20 16.29
N ASN A 330 -15.96 46.25 16.37
CA ASN A 330 -16.99 46.36 17.39
C ASN A 330 -18.04 45.25 17.29
N LEU A 331 -18.39 44.82 16.06
CA LEU A 331 -19.32 43.72 15.85
C LEU A 331 -18.70 42.36 16.19
N LEU A 332 -17.47 42.10 15.75
CA LEU A 332 -16.75 40.85 16.05
C LEU A 332 -16.52 40.66 17.56
N THR A 333 -16.24 41.75 18.29
CA THR A 333 -16.09 41.71 19.74
C THR A 333 -17.41 41.40 20.44
N LYS A 334 -18.53 41.97 19.97
CA LYS A 334 -19.88 41.65 20.46
C LYS A 334 -20.28 40.21 20.13
N PHE A 335 -19.94 39.73 18.92
CA PHE A 335 -20.23 38.37 18.45
C PHE A 335 -19.43 37.32 19.23
N ALA A 336 -18.13 37.58 19.50
CA ALA A 336 -17.30 36.71 20.33
C ALA A 336 -17.77 36.70 21.80
N GLY A 337 -18.27 37.82 22.32
CA GLY A 337 -18.91 37.90 23.63
C GLY A 337 -20.19 37.07 23.73
N ALA A 338 -21.05 37.13 22.70
CA ALA A 338 -22.27 36.34 22.60
C ALA A 338 -21.98 34.84 22.40
N ALA A 339 -20.97 34.48 21.60
CA ALA A 339 -20.51 33.11 21.41
C ALA A 339 -19.90 32.49 22.68
N LYS A 340 -19.40 33.31 23.61
CA LYS A 340 -18.89 32.86 24.91
C LYS A 340 -19.99 32.69 25.96
N SER A 341 -21.12 33.41 25.84
CA SER A 341 -22.29 33.24 26.72
C SER A 341 -23.18 32.07 26.28
N MET A 342 -23.15 31.69 25.00
CA MET A 342 -23.66 30.39 24.53
C MET A 342 -22.58 29.32 24.74
N GLY A 343 -22.60 28.68 25.91
CA GLY A 343 -21.70 27.58 26.24
C GLY A 343 -21.62 26.51 25.14
N GLY A 344 -20.41 25.99 24.93
CA GLY A 344 -20.02 25.19 23.77
C GLY A 344 -20.99 24.09 23.37
N GLY A 345 -21.24 23.99 22.06
CA GLY A 345 -21.92 22.86 21.45
C GLY A 345 -23.11 23.27 20.58
N MET A 346 -22.85 23.88 19.43
CA MET A 346 -23.81 23.83 18.32
C MET A 346 -23.04 23.74 17.00
N GLY A 347 -23.00 22.53 16.45
CA GLY A 347 -22.71 22.34 15.04
C GLY A 347 -23.93 22.82 14.25
N PHE A 348 -23.72 23.79 13.36
CA PHE A 348 -24.73 24.18 12.39
C PHE A 348 -25.01 23.00 11.43
N PRO A 349 -26.28 22.72 11.08
CA PRO A 349 -26.61 21.65 10.16
C PRO A 349 -26.20 22.08 8.74
N GLY A 350 -25.08 21.56 8.24
CA GLY A 350 -24.66 21.80 6.85
C GLY A 350 -23.16 21.74 6.54
N MET A 351 -22.28 21.47 7.50
CA MET A 351 -20.84 21.34 7.23
C MET A 351 -20.28 20.05 7.82
N GLY A 352 -19.57 19.30 6.96
CA GLY A 352 -18.97 18.01 7.29
C GLY A 352 -18.05 18.08 8.51
N GLY A 353 -18.08 17.01 9.30
CA GLY A 353 -17.32 16.88 10.53
C GLY A 353 -15.81 16.94 10.31
N MET A 354 -15.15 17.77 11.12
CA MET A 354 -13.76 17.63 11.53
C MET A 354 -13.70 18.02 13.03
N PRO A 355 -13.03 17.22 13.89
CA PRO A 355 -12.97 17.48 15.31
C PRO A 355 -11.86 18.50 15.62
N PHE A 356 -12.22 19.69 16.09
CA PHE A 356 -11.25 20.61 16.68
C PHE A 356 -10.95 20.20 18.12
N SER A 357 -9.79 19.57 18.33
CA SER A 357 -9.13 19.47 19.62
C SER A 357 -8.06 20.55 19.69
N PHE A 358 -8.14 21.45 20.67
CA PHE A 358 -7.08 22.41 21.00
C PHE A 358 -6.04 21.75 21.92
N PRO A 359 -4.73 21.80 21.62
CA PRO A 359 -3.67 21.72 22.62
C PRO A 359 -3.22 23.13 23.02
N GLY A 360 -2.92 23.28 24.30
CA GLY A 360 -2.61 24.54 24.96
C GLY A 360 -1.25 25.17 24.60
N ALA A 361 -1.08 26.36 25.16
CA ALA A 361 0.03 27.28 25.01
C ALA A 361 1.41 26.67 25.36
N GLY A 362 2.41 26.99 24.54
CA GLY A 362 3.84 26.77 24.80
C GLY A 362 4.67 27.52 23.77
N ALA A 363 5.60 28.33 24.24
CA ALA A 363 6.32 29.38 23.51
C ALA A 363 7.30 28.89 22.42
N SER A 364 7.55 29.78 21.45
CA SER A 364 8.88 30.30 21.03
C SER A 364 9.19 30.29 19.51
N ALA A 365 9.75 31.43 19.09
CA ALA A 365 10.75 31.66 18.04
C ALA A 365 10.39 31.51 16.53
N GLN A 366 10.27 32.68 15.89
CA GLN A 366 10.90 33.12 14.63
C GLN A 366 11.34 32.06 13.59
N SER A 367 10.85 32.16 12.34
CA SER A 367 11.56 32.79 11.20
C SER A 367 10.90 32.42 9.86
N GLU A 368 10.72 33.39 8.96
CA GLU A 368 10.38 33.16 7.55
C GLU A 368 11.60 32.61 6.79
N PRO A 369 11.42 31.95 5.61
CA PRO A 369 11.52 32.71 4.37
C PRO A 369 10.53 32.31 3.25
N THR A 370 10.46 33.21 2.27
CA THR A 370 9.59 33.36 1.09
C THR A 370 9.64 32.24 0.03
N PRO A 371 8.60 32.13 -0.85
CA PRO A 371 8.64 31.27 -2.04
C PRO A 371 9.16 32.02 -3.29
N PRO A 372 9.82 31.34 -4.25
CA PRO A 372 10.19 31.94 -5.52
C PRO A 372 9.02 31.97 -6.50
N LYS A 373 8.93 33.07 -7.24
CA LYS A 373 8.06 33.25 -8.42
C LYS A 373 8.57 32.42 -9.58
N THR A 374 7.68 31.78 -10.34
CA THR A 374 7.95 31.43 -11.74
C THR A 374 6.77 31.85 -12.61
N ASP A 375 7.02 32.84 -13.46
CA ASP A 375 6.25 33.15 -14.66
C ASP A 375 6.60 32.11 -15.74
N SER A 376 5.61 31.48 -16.37
CA SER A 376 5.70 31.10 -17.78
C SER A 376 4.33 30.74 -18.37
N LYS A 377 4.03 31.36 -19.52
CA LYS A 377 2.79 31.29 -20.30
C LYS A 377 2.49 29.87 -20.86
N PRO A 378 1.21 29.57 -21.16
CA PRO A 378 0.81 28.33 -21.82
C PRO A 378 1.13 28.34 -23.33
N LYS A 379 1.56 27.20 -23.87
CA LYS A 379 1.64 26.93 -25.31
C LYS A 379 0.30 26.37 -25.81
N GLU A 380 -0.22 26.99 -26.85
CA GLU A 380 -1.35 26.51 -27.67
C GLU A 380 -0.94 25.23 -28.42
N TYR A 381 -1.86 24.27 -28.46
CA TYR A 381 -1.82 23.09 -29.33
C TYR A 381 -2.58 23.43 -30.62
N ASP A 382 -1.91 23.22 -31.75
CA ASP A 382 -2.47 23.29 -33.10
C ASP A 382 -2.69 21.85 -33.58
N ASP A 383 -3.96 21.46 -33.73
CA ASP A 383 -4.39 20.20 -34.31
C ASP A 383 -4.55 20.39 -35.82
N GLY A 384 -3.62 19.83 -36.61
CA GLY A 384 -3.66 19.84 -38.07
C GLY A 384 -3.43 18.45 -38.64
N LEU A 385 -4.54 17.80 -39.01
CA LEU A 385 -4.63 16.61 -39.85
C LEU A 385 -4.05 16.85 -41.26
N ASP A 386 -3.30 15.87 -41.75
CA ASP A 386 -3.39 15.35 -43.12
C ASP A 386 -3.21 13.82 -43.08
#